data_AF-A0A382ZX14-F1
#
_entry.id   AF-A0A382ZX14-F1
#
_cell.length_a   1.000
_cell.length_b   1.000
_cell.length_c   1.000
_cell.angle_alpha   90.00
_cell.angle_beta   90.00
_cell.angle_gamma   90.00
#
_symmetry.space_group_name_H-M   'P 1'
#
loop_
_entity.id
_entity.type
_entity.pdbx_description
1 polymer ?
#
loop_
_entity_poly.entity_id
_entity_poly.type
_entity_poly.pdbx_seq_one_letter_code
_entity_poly.pdbx_strand_id
1 'polypeptide(L)'
;MVEDRAGVLNRISSMFRRRGYNISSLAVGKSESAGLSRMTFVVDGDAKTVEMVVKNLHKLVEVIKVADISEENAVSRELALIRVKCDVATRSEIMQIVDIFRAKIVDVSQDT
;
A
#
# COMPACT_ATOMS: atom_id res chain seq x y z
N MET A 1 7.51 -11.34 -1.77
CA MET A 1 6.74 -12.57 -2.01
C MET A 1 6.68 -13.37 -0.74
N VAL A 2 5.47 -13.79 -0.37
CA VAL A 2 5.20 -14.55 0.86
C VAL A 2 4.20 -15.66 0.58
N GLU A 3 4.13 -16.66 1.45
CA GLU A 3 3.07 -17.67 1.41
C GLU A 3 1.67 -17.04 1.59
N ASP A 4 0.70 -17.48 0.80
CA ASP A 4 -0.70 -17.07 0.93
C ASP A 4 -1.42 -17.96 1.97
N ARG A 5 -1.13 -17.71 3.24
CA ARG A 5 -1.70 -18.46 4.38
C ARG A 5 -2.17 -17.53 5.49
N ALA A 6 -3.15 -18.00 6.26
CA ALA A 6 -3.64 -17.28 7.43
C ALA A 6 -2.49 -17.02 8.42
N GLY A 7 -2.41 -15.79 8.95
CA GLY A 7 -1.41 -15.40 9.95
C GLY A 7 -0.08 -14.87 9.41
N VAL A 8 0.21 -15.03 8.10
CA VAL A 8 1.46 -14.52 7.48
C VAL A 8 1.56 -13.00 7.61
N LEU A 9 0.49 -12.29 7.25
CA LEU A 9 0.41 -10.82 7.40
C LEU A 9 0.66 -10.38 8.84
N ASN A 10 0.00 -11.03 9.81
CA ASN A 10 0.14 -10.70 11.22
C ASN A 10 1.57 -10.94 11.73
N ARG A 11 2.23 -12.00 11.26
CA ARG A 11 3.62 -12.29 11.63
C ARG A 11 4.58 -11.23 11.13
N ILE A 12 4.39 -10.78 9.89
CA ILE A 12 5.20 -9.73 9.30
C ILE A 12 4.93 -8.40 10.00
N SER A 13 3.67 -7.95 10.12
CA SER A 13 3.35 -6.69 10.79
C SER A 13 3.80 -6.67 12.26
N SER A 14 3.71 -7.81 12.96
CA SER A 14 4.25 -7.96 14.32
C SER A 14 5.78 -7.83 14.37
N MET A 15 6.50 -8.29 13.35
CA MET A 15 7.96 -8.11 13.26
C MET A 15 8.31 -6.63 13.13
N PHE A 16 7.64 -5.89 12.25
CA PHE A 16 7.81 -4.44 12.11
C PHE A 16 7.58 -3.72 13.44
N ARG A 17 6.46 -4.00 14.11
CA ARG A 17 6.13 -3.42 15.42
C ARG A 17 7.20 -3.73 16.47
N ARG A 18 7.64 -5.00 16.60
CA ARG A 18 8.63 -5.42 17.61
C ARG A 18 10.00 -4.78 17.40
N ARG A 19 10.35 -4.43 16.17
CA ARG A 19 11.63 -3.80 15.82
C ARG A 19 11.56 -2.27 15.75
N GLY A 20 10.37 -1.69 15.93
CA GLY A 20 10.18 -0.24 15.91
C GLY A 20 10.26 0.36 14.51
N TYR A 21 9.94 -0.40 13.47
CA TYR A 21 9.89 0.12 12.10
C TYR A 21 8.54 0.77 11.83
N ASN A 22 8.54 2.01 11.34
CA ASN A 22 7.33 2.71 10.94
C ASN A 22 6.90 2.26 9.53
N ILE A 23 5.66 1.79 9.39
CA ILE A 23 5.09 1.45 8.08
C ILE A 23 4.21 2.62 7.64
N SER A 24 4.63 3.33 6.60
CA SER A 24 3.89 4.47 6.03
C SER A 24 2.73 3.97 5.17
N SER A 25 2.94 2.89 4.42
CA SER A 25 1.88 2.21 3.67
C SER A 25 2.14 0.72 3.52
N LEU A 26 1.05 -0.03 3.35
CA LEU A 26 1.05 -1.47 3.15
C LEU A 26 0.00 -1.84 2.12
N ALA A 27 0.40 -2.58 1.10
CA ALA A 27 -0.51 -3.24 0.18
C ALA A 27 -0.24 -4.74 0.17
N VAL A 28 -1.30 -5.55 0.20
CA VAL A 28 -1.22 -7.01 0.06
C VAL A 28 -2.28 -7.50 -0.92
N GLY A 29 -1.89 -8.42 -1.78
CA GLY A 29 -2.81 -9.10 -2.68
C GLY A 29 -2.26 -10.44 -3.16
N LYS A 30 -3.13 -11.25 -3.75
CA LYS A 30 -2.72 -12.49 -4.41
C LYS A 30 -1.76 -12.17 -5.54
N SER A 31 -0.72 -12.97 -5.68
CA SER A 31 0.20 -12.87 -6.82
C SER A 31 -0.29 -13.69 -8.01
N GLU A 32 0.43 -13.56 -9.12
CA GLU A 32 0.30 -14.40 -10.32
C GLU A 32 0.56 -15.89 -10.06
N SER A 33 1.29 -16.21 -8.98
CA SER A 33 1.64 -17.57 -8.60
C SER A 33 0.68 -18.10 -7.53
N ALA A 34 0.04 -19.23 -7.82
CA ALA A 34 -0.90 -19.86 -6.89
C ALA A 34 -0.25 -20.17 -5.54
N GLY A 35 -0.97 -19.84 -4.45
CA GLY A 35 -0.49 -20.04 -3.09
C GLY A 35 0.51 -18.99 -2.61
N LEU A 36 0.81 -17.96 -3.41
CA LEU A 36 1.71 -16.86 -3.04
C LEU A 36 0.98 -15.51 -3.08
N SER A 37 1.33 -14.64 -2.12
CA SER A 37 0.85 -13.27 -2.05
C SER A 37 2.01 -12.27 -2.23
N ARG A 38 1.72 -11.15 -2.90
CA ARG A 38 2.62 -10.02 -3.04
C ARG A 38 2.28 -8.99 -1.97
N MET A 39 3.27 -8.63 -1.17
CA MET A 39 3.17 -7.57 -0.17
C MET A 39 4.16 -6.46 -0.54
N THR A 40 3.69 -5.22 -0.54
CA THR A 40 4.49 -4.01 -0.76
C THR A 40 4.37 -3.15 0.50
N PHE A 41 5.50 -2.70 1.02
CA PHE A 41 5.59 -1.86 2.22
C PHE A 41 6.35 -0.59 1.85
N VAL A 42 5.89 0.55 2.36
CA VAL A 42 6.69 1.77 2.42
C VAL A 42 7.10 1.96 3.88
N VAL A 43 8.40 2.15 4.10
CA VAL A 43 9.01 2.23 5.42
C VAL A 43 9.82 3.51 5.49
N ASP A 44 9.58 4.32 6.53
CA ASP A 44 10.37 5.51 6.76
C ASP A 44 11.68 5.13 7.45
N GLY A 45 12.82 5.45 6.84
CA GLY A 45 14.12 5.16 7.41
C GLY A 45 15.29 5.47 6.47
N ASP A 46 16.49 5.42 7.01
CA ASP A 46 17.72 5.49 6.22
C ASP A 46 18.02 4.13 5.54
N ALA A 47 19.00 4.11 4.64
CA ALA A 47 19.40 2.89 3.93
C ALA A 47 19.76 1.73 4.89
N LYS A 48 20.34 2.04 6.06
CA LYS A 48 20.65 1.04 7.10
C LYS A 48 19.38 0.42 7.68
N THR A 49 18.36 1.23 7.95
CA THR A 49 17.06 0.78 8.43
C THR A 49 16.41 -0.15 7.42
N VAL A 50 16.40 0.21 6.13
CA VAL A 50 15.85 -0.63 5.05
C VAL A 50 16.61 -1.94 4.93
N GLU A 51 17.95 -1.91 4.96
CA GLU A 51 18.78 -3.11 4.93
C GLU A 51 18.46 -4.03 6.12
N MET A 52 18.28 -3.47 7.32
CA MET A 52 17.88 -4.23 8.51
C MET A 52 16.47 -4.84 8.36
N VAL A 53 15.51 -4.10 7.81
CA VAL A 53 14.15 -4.60 7.53
C VAL A 53 14.23 -5.81 6.60
N VAL A 54 14.94 -5.69 5.47
CA VAL A 54 15.12 -6.79 4.51
C VAL A 54 15.76 -8.00 5.19
N LYS A 55 16.84 -7.81 5.95
CA LYS A 55 17.50 -8.90 6.71
C LYS A 55 16.57 -9.58 7.71
N ASN A 56 15.67 -8.84 8.37
CA ASN A 56 14.72 -9.44 9.31
C ASN A 56 13.58 -10.17 8.61
N LEU A 57 13.11 -9.67 7.47
CA LEU A 57 12.12 -10.35 6.65
C LEU A 57 12.65 -11.70 6.13
N HIS A 58 13.91 -11.76 5.70
CA HIS A 58 14.55 -13.00 5.26
C HIS A 58 14.61 -14.11 6.33
N LYS A 59 14.46 -13.77 7.61
CA LYS A 59 14.44 -14.75 8.71
C LYS A 59 13.07 -15.40 8.93
N LEU A 60 12.01 -14.85 8.32
CA LEU A 60 10.68 -15.41 8.42
C LEU A 60 10.51 -16.52 7.38
N VAL A 61 10.12 -17.71 7.83
CA VAL A 61 9.96 -18.89 6.98
C VAL A 61 8.94 -18.64 5.86
N GLU A 62 7.93 -17.83 6.14
CA GLU A 62 6.85 -17.50 5.21
C GLU A 62 7.29 -16.53 4.09
N VAL A 63 8.47 -15.92 4.21
CA VAL A 63 8.99 -14.96 3.23
C VAL A 63 9.86 -15.68 2.21
N ILE A 64 9.41 -15.64 0.96
CA ILE A 64 10.05 -16.35 -0.16
C ILE A 64 11.08 -15.45 -0.85
N LYS A 65 10.75 -14.17 -1.01
CA LYS A 65 11.61 -13.19 -1.66
C LYS A 65 11.31 -11.79 -1.14
N VAL A 66 12.36 -11.02 -0.87
CA VAL A 66 12.27 -9.58 -0.60
C VAL A 66 13.10 -8.86 -1.67
N ALA A 67 12.60 -7.73 -2.13
CA ALA A 67 13.33 -6.82 -3.02
C ALA A 67 13.11 -5.41 -2.49
N ASP A 68 14.20 -4.65 -2.38
CA ASP A 68 14.14 -3.20 -2.20
C ASP A 68 14.07 -2.57 -3.59
N ILE A 69 12.96 -1.89 -3.87
CA ILE A 69 12.67 -1.28 -5.16
C ILE A 69 12.84 0.25 -5.15
N SER A 70 13.43 0.80 -4.08
CA SER A 70 13.55 2.26 -3.88
C SER A 70 14.41 2.94 -4.95
N GLU A 71 15.41 2.25 -5.48
CA GLU A 71 16.31 2.75 -6.53
C GLU A 71 16.00 2.15 -7.92
N GLU A 72 14.96 1.32 -8.02
CA GLU A 72 14.56 0.75 -9.30
C GLU A 72 13.70 1.74 -10.10
N ASN A 73 13.77 1.67 -11.44
CA ASN A 73 12.87 2.41 -12.30
C ASN A 73 11.46 1.78 -12.24
N ALA A 74 10.72 2.12 -11.20
CA ALA A 74 9.43 1.54 -10.86
C ALA A 74 8.27 2.50 -11.13
N VAL A 75 7.12 1.95 -11.53
CA VAL A 75 5.87 2.71 -11.64
C VAL A 75 5.06 2.48 -10.38
N SER A 76 4.80 3.54 -9.62
CA SER A 76 3.87 3.52 -8.48
C SER A 76 2.49 4.04 -8.89
N ARG A 77 1.44 3.37 -8.42
CA ARG A 77 0.04 3.77 -8.58
C ARG A 77 -0.70 3.48 -7.29
N GLU A 78 -1.50 4.44 -6.85
CA GLU A 78 -2.41 4.29 -5.73
C GLU A 78 -3.85 4.53 -6.18
N LEU A 79 -4.79 3.91 -5.46
CA LEU A 79 -6.21 4.12 -5.65
C LEU A 79 -6.76 4.74 -4.37
N ALA A 80 -7.50 5.85 -4.51
CA ALA A 80 -8.18 6.50 -3.40
C ALA A 80 -9.68 6.60 -3.68
N LEU A 81 -10.47 6.37 -2.63
CA LEU A 81 -11.88 6.74 -2.60
C LEU A 81 -12.03 7.93 -1.65
N ILE A 82 -12.54 9.03 -2.18
CA ILE A 82 -12.63 10.30 -1.46
C ILE A 82 -14.10 10.72 -1.46
N ARG A 83 -14.69 10.85 -0.26
CA ARG A 83 -15.99 11.48 -0.09
C ARG A 83 -15.77 12.97 0.14
N VAL A 84 -16.34 13.79 -0.74
CA VAL A 84 -16.24 15.24 -0.68
C VAL A 84 -17.59 15.78 -0.25
N LYS A 85 -17.63 16.69 0.72
CA LYS A 85 -18.87 17.41 1.03
C LYS A 85 -19.10 18.45 -0.05
N CYS A 86 -20.28 18.47 -0.65
CA CYS A 86 -20.62 19.45 -1.67
C CYS A 86 -21.99 20.08 -1.39
N ASP A 87 -22.13 21.34 -1.77
CA ASP A 87 -23.40 22.03 -1.91
C ASP A 87 -23.66 22.35 -3.39
N VAL A 88 -24.79 22.99 -3.68
CA VAL A 88 -25.19 23.31 -5.06
C VAL A 88 -24.16 24.22 -5.75
N ALA A 89 -23.49 25.11 -5.01
CA ALA A 89 -22.51 26.05 -5.56
C ALA A 89 -21.17 25.37 -5.90
N THR A 90 -20.71 24.47 -5.05
CA THR A 90 -19.39 23.81 -5.16
C THR A 90 -19.41 22.56 -6.05
N ARG A 91 -20.57 21.95 -6.27
CA ARG A 91 -20.69 20.71 -7.05
C ARG A 91 -20.10 20.81 -8.45
N SER A 92 -20.33 21.91 -9.16
CA SER A 92 -19.81 22.09 -10.52
C SER A 92 -18.27 22.17 -10.55
N GLU A 93 -17.67 22.81 -9.54
CA GLU A 93 -16.20 22.91 -9.44
C GLU A 93 -15.58 21.55 -9.13
N ILE A 94 -16.20 20.77 -8.23
CA ILE A 94 -15.76 19.41 -7.90
C ILE A 94 -15.79 18.52 -9.16
N MET A 95 -16.85 18.59 -9.97
CA MET A 95 -16.94 17.82 -11.22
C MET A 95 -15.84 18.20 -12.21
N GLN A 96 -15.50 19.50 -12.33
CA GLN A 96 -14.40 19.94 -13.18
C GLN A 96 -13.04 19.39 -12.71
N ILE A 97 -12.80 19.39 -11.40
CA ILE A 97 -11.58 18.81 -10.82
C ILE A 97 -11.51 17.30 -11.13
N VAL A 98 -12.62 16.58 -10.96
CA VAL A 98 -12.69 15.14 -11.28
C VAL A 98 -12.28 14.90 -12.74
N ASP A 99 -12.81 15.68 -13.68
CA ASP A 99 -12.50 15.54 -15.10
C ASP A 99 -11.02 15.84 -15.41
N ILE A 100 -10.46 16.91 -14.82
CA ILE A 100 -9.05 17.30 -15.00
C ILE A 100 -8.11 16.18 -14.55
N PHE A 101 -8.38 15.60 -13.38
CA PHE A 101 -7.56 14.52 -12.81
C PHE A 101 -7.92 13.13 -13.37
N ARG A 102 -8.89 13.04 -14.29
CA ARG A 102 -9.42 11.79 -14.84
C ARG A 102 -9.86 10.82 -13.74
N ALA A 103 -10.36 11.38 -12.64
CA ALA A 103 -11.00 10.62 -11.58
C ALA A 103 -12.39 10.16 -12.04
N LYS A 104 -13.02 9.28 -11.26
CA LYS A 104 -14.36 8.77 -11.56
C LYS A 104 -15.27 8.98 -10.35
N ILE A 105 -16.39 9.65 -10.55
CA ILE A 105 -17.47 9.70 -9.57
C ILE A 105 -18.15 8.34 -9.54
N VAL A 106 -18.17 7.72 -8.36
CA VAL A 106 -18.76 6.39 -8.14
C VAL A 106 -20.04 6.42 -7.31
N ASP A 107 -20.34 7.56 -6.66
CA ASP A 107 -21.51 7.78 -5.81
C ASP A 107 -21.85 9.27 -5.75
N VAL A 108 -23.13 9.61 -5.59
CA VAL A 108 -23.63 11.00 -5.47
C VAL A 108 -24.83 11.03 -4.51
N SER A 109 -24.77 11.91 -3.50
CA SER A 109 -25.88 12.21 -2.59
C SER A 109 -26.23 13.71 -2.64
N GLN A 110 -27.17 14.20 -1.82
CA GLN A 110 -27.48 15.65 -1.78
C GLN A 110 -26.32 16.48 -1.22
N ASP A 111 -25.64 15.98 -0.19
CA ASP A 111 -24.61 16.71 0.56
C ASP A 111 -23.18 16.28 0.24
N THR A 112 -23.01 15.27 -0.64
CA THR A 112 -21.71 14.71 -1.02
C THR A 112 -21.67 14.26 -2.47
#